data_AF-A0A250IE07-F1
#
_entry.id   AF-A0A250IE07-F1
#
_cell.length_a   1.000
_cell.length_b   1.000
_cell.length_c   1.000
_cell.angle_alpha   90.00
_cell.angle_beta   90.00
_cell.angle_gamma   90.00
#
_symmetry.space_group_name_H-M   'P 1'
#
loop_
_entity.id
_entity.type
_entity.pdbx_description
1 polymer ?
#
loop_
_entity_poly.entity_id
_entity_poly.type
_entity_poly.pdbx_seq_one_letter_code
_entity_poly.pdbx_strand_id
1 'polypeptide(L)'
;MSDTPPGNPQSRGGKPSPSRPGAQAASFLTHLSEVRKVDARLTEAAAVSVITALLQRLEPEETPETPDPLALKLLELLPLSLSAPVAATEAPEELFVCVSRAVGRDASEVEPLVRAVFQGLREYLSEAEAQEVERQLSWDLQHLWRRTQ
;
A
#
# COMPACT_ATOMS: atom_id res chain seq x y z
N MET A 1 -51.93 -32.40 -10.82
CA MET A 1 -51.41 -31.04 -11.05
C MET A 1 -50.40 -30.78 -9.94
N SER A 2 -49.11 -30.94 -10.24
CA SER A 2 -47.95 -30.81 -9.33
C SER A 2 -47.80 -29.36 -8.81
N ASP A 3 -47.61 -29.10 -7.51
CA ASP A 3 -46.35 -29.10 -6.71
C ASP A 3 -45.47 -27.83 -6.93
N THR A 4 -45.59 -26.86 -5.99
CA THR A 4 -44.54 -26.09 -5.22
C THR A 4 -43.43 -25.29 -6.00
N PRO A 5 -42.68 -24.32 -5.42
CA PRO A 5 -43.04 -23.01 -4.83
C PRO A 5 -42.07 -21.83 -5.27
N PRO A 6 -41.71 -20.79 -4.47
CA PRO A 6 -41.48 -19.42 -4.97
C PRO A 6 -40.01 -19.11 -5.33
N GLY A 7 -39.81 -18.30 -6.37
CA GLY A 7 -38.49 -17.78 -6.74
C GLY A 7 -37.96 -16.79 -5.70
N ASN A 8 -36.91 -17.20 -5.00
CA ASN A 8 -36.02 -16.34 -4.20
C ASN A 8 -34.72 -16.08 -5.01
N PRO A 9 -33.74 -15.38 -4.45
CA PRO A 9 -33.54 -13.94 -4.37
C PRO A 9 -32.63 -13.42 -5.52
N GLN A 10 -32.83 -12.18 -5.97
CA GLN A 10 -31.84 -11.53 -6.84
C GLN A 10 -30.55 -11.29 -6.06
N SER A 11 -29.54 -12.11 -6.35
CA SER A 11 -28.15 -11.94 -5.98
C SER A 11 -27.65 -10.57 -6.44
N ARG A 12 -27.60 -9.60 -5.52
CA ARG A 12 -26.83 -8.37 -5.72
C ARG A 12 -25.37 -8.63 -5.34
N GLY A 13 -24.75 -9.57 -6.07
CA GLY A 13 -23.30 -9.75 -6.09
C GLY A 13 -22.70 -8.67 -6.99
N GLY A 14 -22.53 -7.46 -6.46
CA GLY A 14 -21.75 -6.43 -7.13
C GLY A 14 -20.30 -6.92 -7.23
N LYS A 15 -19.93 -7.51 -8.37
CA LYS A 15 -18.53 -7.68 -8.73
C LYS A 15 -17.91 -6.27 -8.73
N PRO A 16 -16.91 -5.96 -7.89
CA PRO A 16 -16.16 -4.73 -8.06
C PRO A 16 -15.56 -4.79 -9.47
N SER A 17 -15.80 -3.73 -10.24
CA SER A 17 -15.19 -3.59 -11.56
C SER A 17 -13.67 -3.68 -11.39
N PRO A 18 -12.91 -4.19 -12.38
CA PRO A 18 -11.46 -4.09 -12.34
C PRO A 18 -11.12 -2.60 -12.41
N SER A 19 -10.93 -2.00 -11.25
CA SER A 19 -10.56 -0.61 -11.10
C SER A 19 -9.25 -0.42 -11.87
N ARG A 20 -9.26 0.48 -12.86
CA ARG A 20 -8.03 0.87 -13.58
C ARG A 20 -6.95 1.13 -12.53
N PRO A 21 -5.68 0.73 -12.76
CA PRO A 21 -4.60 0.90 -11.78
C PRO A 21 -4.57 2.32 -11.17
N GLY A 22 -4.70 3.36 -11.99
CA GLY A 22 -4.75 4.75 -11.51
C GLY A 22 -5.98 5.15 -10.68
N ALA A 23 -7.10 4.43 -10.75
CA ALA A 23 -8.29 4.70 -9.94
C ALA A 23 -8.16 4.12 -8.52
N GLN A 24 -7.42 3.01 -8.38
CA GLN A 24 -7.09 2.43 -7.06
C GLN A 24 -6.11 3.33 -6.32
N ALA A 25 -5.04 3.75 -6.98
CA ALA A 25 -4.09 4.74 -6.45
C ALA A 25 -4.79 6.03 -5.99
N ALA A 26 -5.65 6.63 -6.83
CA ALA A 26 -6.36 7.85 -6.46
C ALA A 26 -7.28 7.69 -5.24
N SER A 27 -7.99 6.55 -5.14
CA SER A 27 -8.88 6.26 -4.00
C SER A 27 -8.08 6.04 -2.71
N PHE A 28 -6.99 5.30 -2.79
CA PHE A 28 -6.06 5.05 -1.68
C PHE A 28 -5.44 6.34 -1.15
N LEU A 29 -4.93 7.18 -2.04
CA LEU A 29 -4.32 8.46 -1.68
C LEU A 29 -5.34 9.45 -1.09
N THR A 30 -6.57 9.45 -1.63
CA THR A 30 -7.67 10.26 -1.08
C THR A 30 -7.97 9.83 0.35
N HIS A 31 -8.18 8.52 0.58
CA HIS A 31 -8.42 7.97 1.92
C HIS A 31 -7.29 8.32 2.90
N LEU A 32 -6.03 8.15 2.49
CA LEU A 32 -4.89 8.50 3.34
C LEU A 32 -4.84 10.00 3.68
N SER A 33 -5.12 10.88 2.72
CA SER A 33 -5.12 12.33 2.92
C SER A 33 -6.25 12.77 3.87
N GLU A 34 -7.45 12.18 3.72
CA GLU A 34 -8.64 12.49 4.52
C GLU A 34 -8.48 12.02 5.97
N VAL A 35 -7.97 10.81 6.17
CA VAL A 35 -7.77 10.21 7.49
C VAL A 35 -6.74 10.96 8.32
N ARG A 36 -5.72 11.56 7.69
CA ARG A 36 -4.65 12.27 8.39
C ARG A 36 -4.73 13.79 8.33
N LYS A 37 -5.66 14.36 7.55
CA LYS A 37 -5.75 15.80 7.27
C LYS A 37 -4.41 16.38 6.76
N VAL A 38 -3.68 15.58 5.97
CA VAL A 38 -2.38 15.93 5.40
C VAL A 38 -2.57 16.36 3.95
N ASP A 39 -1.69 17.24 3.47
CA ASP A 39 -1.67 17.67 2.07
C ASP A 39 -1.54 16.46 1.12
N ALA A 40 -2.43 16.38 0.14
CA ALA A 40 -2.51 15.26 -0.79
C ALA A 40 -1.19 14.99 -1.53
N ARG A 41 -0.40 16.04 -1.85
CA ARG A 41 0.89 15.86 -2.51
C ARG A 41 1.95 15.27 -1.59
N LEU A 42 1.92 15.63 -0.30
CA LEU A 42 2.82 15.05 0.70
C LEU A 42 2.46 13.59 0.95
N THR A 43 1.16 13.29 1.06
CA THR A 43 0.65 11.92 1.18
C THR A 43 1.01 11.07 -0.03
N GLU A 44 0.87 11.60 -1.24
CA GLU A 44 1.26 10.93 -2.48
C GLU A 44 2.76 10.61 -2.50
N ALA A 45 3.62 11.61 -2.25
CA ALA A 45 5.07 11.40 -2.24
C ALA A 45 5.51 10.39 -1.17
N ALA A 46 4.91 10.42 0.02
CA ALA A 46 5.21 9.44 1.07
C ALA A 46 4.72 8.04 0.72
N ALA A 47 3.50 7.91 0.20
CA ALA A 47 2.96 6.64 -0.25
C ALA A 47 3.84 6.02 -1.35
N VAL A 48 4.27 6.84 -2.31
CA VAL A 48 5.21 6.43 -3.35
C VAL A 48 6.50 5.91 -2.74
N SER A 49 7.18 6.70 -1.91
CA SER A 49 8.46 6.29 -1.34
C SER A 49 8.37 5.01 -0.51
N VAL A 50 7.31 4.87 0.30
CA VAL A 50 7.10 3.68 1.13
C VAL A 50 6.80 2.46 0.27
N ILE A 51 5.88 2.56 -0.68
CA ILE A 51 5.50 1.43 -1.53
C ILE A 51 6.68 1.02 -2.42
N THR A 52 7.44 1.95 -2.98
CA THR A 52 8.64 1.62 -3.75
C THR A 52 9.71 0.94 -2.89
N ALA A 53 9.90 1.38 -1.64
CA ALA A 53 10.80 0.69 -0.71
C ALA A 53 10.36 -0.75 -0.39
N LEU A 54 9.04 -1.00 -0.35
CA LEU A 54 8.48 -2.36 -0.19
C LEU A 54 8.69 -3.19 -1.45
N LEU A 55 8.42 -2.63 -2.64
CA LEU A 55 8.58 -3.33 -3.92
C LEU A 55 10.01 -3.83 -4.14
N GLN A 56 11.01 -3.03 -3.78
CA GLN A 56 12.43 -3.42 -3.86
C GLN A 56 12.80 -4.59 -2.93
N ARG A 57 11.96 -4.89 -1.92
CA ARG A 57 12.12 -6.08 -1.07
C ARG A 57 11.40 -7.29 -1.64
N LEU A 58 10.22 -7.08 -2.21
CA LEU A 58 9.42 -8.15 -2.82
C LEU A 58 10.07 -8.68 -4.10
N GLU A 59 10.65 -7.78 -4.90
CA GLU A 59 11.36 -8.09 -6.13
C GLU A 59 12.76 -7.48 -6.08
N PRO A 60 13.72 -8.10 -5.37
CA PRO A 60 15.13 -7.75 -5.55
C PRO A 60 15.49 -8.00 -7.03
N GLU A 61 16.30 -7.13 -7.64
CA GLU A 61 16.59 -7.10 -9.10
C GLU A 61 17.00 -8.43 -9.76
N GLU A 62 17.29 -9.46 -8.96
CA GLU A 62 17.50 -10.85 -9.36
C GLU A 62 16.12 -11.56 -9.52
N THR A 63 15.44 -11.27 -10.63
CA THR A 63 14.12 -11.77 -11.06
C THR A 63 13.80 -13.25 -10.76
N PRO A 64 12.57 -13.56 -10.31
CA PRO A 64 11.87 -14.78 -10.73
C PRO A 64 11.20 -14.59 -12.11
N GLU A 65 11.00 -15.68 -12.86
CA GLU A 65 10.30 -15.71 -14.15
C GLU A 65 8.81 -15.29 -14.09
N THR A 66 8.30 -14.92 -12.90
CA THR A 66 6.92 -14.49 -12.67
C THR A 66 6.91 -13.40 -11.60
N PRO A 67 6.38 -12.20 -11.89
CA PRO A 67 6.33 -11.12 -10.91
C PRO A 67 5.45 -11.50 -9.73
N ASP A 68 5.85 -11.10 -8.52
CA ASP A 68 5.10 -11.38 -7.30
C ASP A 68 3.70 -10.73 -7.41
N PRO A 69 2.59 -11.50 -7.26
CA PRO A 69 1.24 -10.94 -7.30
C PRO A 69 1.02 -9.81 -6.27
N LEU A 70 1.73 -9.83 -5.14
CA LEU A 70 1.73 -8.76 -4.13
C LEU A 70 2.43 -7.50 -4.65
N ALA A 71 3.56 -7.66 -5.36
CA ALA A 71 4.26 -6.55 -5.98
C ALA A 71 3.40 -5.87 -7.06
N LEU A 72 2.72 -6.66 -7.90
CA LEU A 72 1.79 -6.12 -8.88
C LEU A 72 0.65 -5.31 -8.23
N LYS A 73 0.08 -5.79 -7.13
CA LYS A 73 -0.96 -5.06 -6.39
C LYS A 73 -0.45 -3.75 -5.79
N LEU A 74 0.75 -3.75 -5.22
CA LEU A 74 1.37 -2.55 -4.68
C LEU A 74 1.69 -1.53 -5.79
N LEU A 75 2.11 -2.00 -6.97
CA LEU A 75 2.27 -1.16 -8.16
C LEU A 75 0.95 -0.53 -8.61
N GLU A 76 -0.19 -1.21 -8.47
CA GLU A 76 -1.51 -0.61 -8.76
C GLU A 76 -1.88 0.54 -7.80
N LEU A 77 -1.28 0.60 -6.62
CA LEU A 77 -1.47 1.70 -5.67
C LEU A 77 -0.55 2.91 -5.94
N LEU A 78 0.42 2.76 -6.85
CA LEU A 78 1.35 3.82 -7.22
C LEU A 78 0.84 4.65 -8.41
N PRO A 79 0.93 5.99 -8.34
CA PRO A 79 0.82 6.82 -9.53
C PRO A 79 2.01 6.54 -10.47
N LEU A 80 1.71 6.20 -11.73
CA LEU A 80 2.69 5.83 -12.77
C LEU A 80 3.79 6.87 -12.99
N SER A 81 3.56 8.13 -12.59
CA SER A 81 4.46 9.27 -12.78
C SER A 81 5.59 9.39 -11.76
N LEU A 82 5.59 8.60 -10.68
CA LEU A 82 6.49 8.81 -9.54
C LEU A 82 7.32 7.57 -9.14
N SER A 83 7.50 6.59 -10.02
CA SER A 83 8.42 5.47 -9.76
C SER A 83 9.87 5.99 -9.71
N ALA A 84 10.30 6.44 -8.54
CA ALA A 84 11.66 6.87 -8.27
C ALA A 84 12.42 5.70 -7.63
N PRO A 85 13.69 5.45 -7.97
CA PRO A 85 14.46 4.40 -7.34
C PRO A 85 14.67 4.76 -5.86
N VAL A 86 14.02 4.00 -4.98
CA VAL A 86 14.23 4.04 -3.54
C VAL A 86 15.10 2.85 -3.17
N ALA A 87 16.22 3.08 -2.50
CA ALA A 87 17.04 1.98 -1.99
C ALA A 87 16.24 1.18 -0.95
N ALA A 88 16.42 -0.14 -0.92
CA ALA A 88 15.86 -0.98 0.13
C ALA A 88 16.39 -0.52 1.50
N THR A 89 15.52 -0.02 2.37
CA THR A 89 15.90 0.54 3.68
C THR A 89 15.78 -0.52 4.77
N GLU A 90 16.85 -0.89 5.47
CA GLU A 90 16.80 -1.95 6.49
C GLU A 90 16.19 -1.48 7.81
N ALA A 91 16.30 -0.18 8.08
CA ALA A 91 15.85 0.43 9.33
C ALA A 91 14.67 1.42 9.12
N PRO A 92 13.78 1.56 10.11
CA PRO A 92 12.75 2.62 10.14
C PRO A 92 13.30 4.01 9.87
N GLU A 93 14.46 4.33 10.44
CA GLU A 93 15.10 5.64 10.32
C GLU A 93 15.54 5.93 8.89
N GLU A 94 16.04 4.93 8.17
CA GLU A 94 16.40 5.05 6.76
C GLU A 94 15.15 5.26 5.90
N LEU A 95 14.06 4.56 6.21
CA LEU A 95 12.77 4.76 5.55
C LEU A 95 12.25 6.19 5.79
N PHE A 96 12.33 6.69 7.02
CA PHE A 96 11.95 8.06 7.34
C PHE A 96 12.82 9.07 6.60
N VAL A 97 14.14 8.88 6.54
CA VAL A 97 15.04 9.77 5.78
C VAL A 97 14.73 9.73 4.28
N CYS A 98 14.36 8.58 3.72
CA CYS A 98 13.98 8.48 2.32
C CYS A 98 12.69 9.26 2.05
N VAL A 99 11.67 9.03 2.88
CA VAL A 99 10.37 9.73 2.77
C VAL A 99 10.53 11.22 3.00
N SER A 100 11.34 11.63 3.99
CA SER A 100 11.60 13.03 4.32
C SER A 100 12.22 13.80 3.15
N ARG A 101 13.15 13.16 2.42
CA ARG A 101 13.71 13.70 1.17
C ARG A 101 12.66 13.82 0.06
N ALA A 102 11.77 12.83 -0.07
CA ALA A 102 10.73 12.83 -1.09
C ALA A 102 9.66 13.91 -0.83
N VAL A 103 9.29 14.14 0.43
CA VAL A 103 8.28 15.13 0.81
C VAL A 103 8.85 16.52 1.12
N GLY A 104 10.18 16.65 1.24
CA GLY A 104 10.86 17.90 1.62
C GLY A 104 10.58 18.35 3.05
N ARG A 105 10.47 17.40 4.00
CA ARG A 105 10.16 17.64 5.42
C ARG A 105 11.21 17.03 6.33
N ASP A 106 11.13 17.30 7.63
CA ASP A 106 12.01 16.68 8.62
C ASP A 106 11.58 15.24 8.94
N ALA A 107 12.54 14.40 9.36
CA ALA A 107 12.29 12.99 9.68
C ALA A 107 11.22 12.79 10.79
N SER A 108 11.15 13.72 11.75
CA SER A 108 10.15 13.71 12.82
C SER A 108 8.73 14.03 12.35
N GLU A 109 8.58 14.75 11.24
CA GLU A 109 7.28 15.10 10.66
C GLU A 109 6.73 13.98 9.75
N VAL A 110 7.61 13.11 9.25
CA VAL A 110 7.22 12.04 8.33
C VAL A 110 6.92 10.71 9.00
N GLU A 111 7.40 10.46 10.21
CA GLU A 111 7.08 9.22 10.93
C GLU A 111 5.55 8.97 11.01
N PRO A 112 4.71 9.95 11.42
CA PRO A 112 3.25 9.75 11.45
C PRO A 112 2.66 9.49 10.05
N LEU A 113 3.29 10.04 9.01
CA LEU A 113 2.87 9.86 7.62
C LEU A 113 3.21 8.46 7.12
N VAL A 114 4.42 7.95 7.43
CA VAL A 114 4.82 6.57 7.11
C VAL A 114 3.93 5.56 7.84
N ARG A 115 3.65 5.79 9.13
CA ARG A 115 2.70 4.97 9.90
C ARG A 115 1.30 4.99 9.28
N ALA A 116 0.85 6.13 8.78
CA ALA A 116 -0.43 6.24 8.07
C ALA A 116 -0.45 5.43 6.77
N VAL A 117 0.62 5.51 5.97
CA VAL A 117 0.74 4.70 4.75
C VAL A 117 0.71 3.21 5.08
N PHE A 118 1.47 2.76 6.09
CA PHE A 118 1.42 1.37 6.55
C PHE A 118 0.04 0.96 7.04
N GLN A 119 -0.66 1.83 7.77
CA GLN A 119 -2.04 1.57 8.18
C GLN A 119 -2.94 1.40 6.95
N GLY A 120 -2.89 2.33 6.01
CA GLY A 120 -3.71 2.28 4.80
C GLY A 120 -3.42 1.04 3.96
N LEU A 121 -2.15 0.64 3.85
CA LEU A 121 -1.77 -0.60 3.16
C LEU A 121 -2.37 -1.82 3.86
N ARG A 122 -2.33 -1.88 5.20
CA ARG A 122 -2.97 -2.97 5.97
C ARG A 122 -4.49 -3.01 5.83
N GLU A 123 -5.13 -1.86 5.65
CA GLU A 123 -6.57 -1.76 5.40
C GLU A 123 -6.94 -2.18 3.96
N TYR A 124 -6.03 -1.96 3.01
CA TYR A 124 -6.24 -2.28 1.60
C TYR A 124 -5.88 -3.73 1.24
N LEU A 125 -4.86 -4.28 1.88
CA LEU A 125 -4.41 -5.65 1.70
C LEU A 125 -5.26 -6.62 2.51
N SER A 126 -5.44 -7.83 2.00
CA SER A 126 -6.01 -8.92 2.81
C SER A 126 -5.06 -9.31 3.95
N GLU A 127 -5.57 -10.00 4.98
CA GLU A 127 -4.76 -10.44 6.12
C GLU A 127 -3.56 -11.30 5.69
N ALA A 128 -3.75 -12.20 4.72
CA ALA A 128 -2.68 -13.04 4.17
C ALA A 128 -1.60 -12.21 3.46
N GLU A 129 -2.00 -11.19 2.70
CA GLU A 129 -1.08 -10.29 1.99
C GLU A 129 -0.34 -9.36 2.96
N ALA A 130 -1.04 -8.83 3.97
CA ALA A 130 -0.41 -8.02 5.00
C ALA A 130 0.61 -8.81 5.83
N GLN A 131 0.34 -10.11 6.05
CA GLN A 131 1.27 -11.02 6.70
C GLN A 131 2.45 -11.38 5.80
N GLU A 132 2.24 -11.48 4.49
CA GLU A 132 3.33 -11.67 3.53
C GLU A 132 4.25 -10.44 3.47
N VAL A 133 3.69 -9.22 3.36
CA VAL A 133 4.47 -7.97 3.48
C VAL A 133 5.31 -7.99 4.76
N GLU A 134 4.68 -8.33 5.89
CA GLU A 134 5.36 -8.38 7.18
C GLU A 134 6.54 -9.36 7.20
N ARG A 135 6.40 -10.54 6.59
CA ARG A 135 7.48 -11.54 6.51
C ARG A 135 8.69 -11.06 5.71
N GLN A 136 8.47 -10.13 4.78
CA GLN A 136 9.53 -9.56 3.94
C GLN A 136 10.17 -8.30 4.53
N LEU A 137 9.64 -7.80 5.65
CA LEU A 137 10.24 -6.69 6.40
C LEU A 137 11.31 -7.18 7.38
N SER A 138 12.32 -6.33 7.62
CA SER A 138 13.27 -6.49 8.73
C SER A 138 12.54 -6.41 10.07
N TRP A 139 13.14 -6.94 11.14
CA TRP A 139 12.53 -6.97 12.49
C TRP A 139 12.06 -5.58 12.96
N ASP A 140 12.86 -4.54 12.71
CA ASP A 140 12.53 -3.17 13.11
C ASP A 140 11.38 -2.59 12.28
N LEU A 141 11.33 -2.90 10.98
CA LEU A 141 10.21 -2.50 10.12
C LEU A 141 8.93 -3.29 10.41
N GLN A 142 9.02 -4.56 10.79
CA GLN A 142 7.86 -5.34 11.28
C GLN A 142 7.24 -4.67 12.51
N HIS A 143 8.08 -4.13 13.39
CA HIS A 143 7.61 -3.39 14.55
C HIS A 143 6.81 -2.15 14.14
N LEU A 144 7.34 -1.37 13.19
CA LEU A 144 6.69 -0.20 12.64
C LEU A 144 5.38 -0.57 11.90
N TRP A 145 5.38 -1.67 11.15
CA TRP A 145 4.23 -2.21 10.42
C TRP A 145 3.09 -2.67 11.35
N ARG A 146 3.42 -3.31 12.47
CA ARG A 146 2.43 -3.77 13.46
C ARG A 146 1.90 -2.62 14.32
N ARG A 147 2.73 -1.63 14.63
CA ARG A 147 2.38 -0.48 15.47
C ARG A 147 2.02 0.75 14.63
N THR A 148 0.95 0.65 13.87
CA THR A 148 0.47 1.76 13.04
C THR A 148 -0.41 2.77 13.78
N GLN A 149 -0.62 2.57 15.09
CA GLN A 149 -1.39 3.44 16.01
C GLN A 149 -0.49 4.24 16.94
#